data_AF-A0A1B6IDR4-F1
#
_entry.id   AF-A0A1B6IDR4-F1
#
_cell.length_a   1.000
_cell.length_b   1.000
_cell.length_c   1.000
_cell.angle_alpha   90.00
_cell.angle_beta   90.00
_cell.angle_gamma   90.00
#
_symmetry.space_group_name_H-M   'P 1'
#
loop_
_entity.id
_entity.type
_entity.pdbx_description
1 polymer ?
#
loop_
_entity_poly.entity_id
_entity_poly.type
_entity_poly.pdbx_seq_one_letter_code
_entity_poly.pdbx_strand_id
1 'polypeptide(L)'
;QSLEAELKMPQEPKSVKVKAEHTHNSKEFDVEFELIAGNKHVVDFEVECNKAADPSGKFKLSLPRYIDSHGVYDTKAGKGTGSFYINVLKTGRKIEGKGELTRTSSHIVGFGELLWDANKDPSKKVYVKTDTSCSGKSIDTKNILQVFEHKTEVNLKGTMDGPLLDGSLEGEAEVVLPSGRIVTAKVDRVFHLVSEDNKIEGTWELADYASRGAQPRKLTLKLAGKNINPRKVQFDGQVDLTYMTPNKEDLILHFVGKKVPQGEKWTIAGQGSVTGSMVKHPIHSKLNAEVTEQLLKGRMTDDGKFPSAHYDFELKAGDEIEVASNGKINQDQLNNDIEIKLPSDLAIKSVKWNM
;
A
#
# COMPACT_ATOMS: atom_id res chain seq x y z
N GLN A 1 12.77 -0.53 -51.62
CA GLN A 1 13.70 -1.39 -52.39
C GLN A 1 12.99 -2.70 -52.62
N SER A 2 13.10 -3.29 -53.81
CA SER A 2 12.47 -4.58 -54.15
C SER A 2 13.47 -5.52 -54.79
N LEU A 3 13.30 -6.82 -54.55
CA LEU A 3 14.05 -7.92 -55.13
C LEU A 3 13.04 -8.98 -55.59
N GLU A 4 13.11 -9.34 -56.86
CA GLU A 4 12.41 -10.50 -57.42
C GLU A 4 13.44 -11.40 -58.09
N ALA A 5 13.44 -12.68 -57.71
CA ALA A 5 14.36 -13.68 -58.27
C ALA A 5 13.65 -15.01 -58.50
N GLU A 6 14.00 -15.70 -59.58
CA GLU A 6 13.52 -17.05 -59.89
C GLU A 6 14.73 -17.96 -60.17
N LEU A 7 14.84 -19.05 -59.41
CA LEU A 7 15.78 -20.13 -59.65
C LEU A 7 15.06 -21.31 -60.30
N LYS A 8 15.53 -21.74 -61.48
CA LYS A 8 15.05 -22.96 -62.13
C LYS A 8 15.95 -24.13 -61.75
N MET A 9 15.36 -25.27 -61.42
CA MET A 9 16.07 -26.45 -60.96
C MET A 9 15.75 -27.66 -61.84
N PRO A 10 16.72 -28.58 -62.04
CA PRO A 10 16.52 -29.78 -62.85
C PRO A 10 15.66 -30.85 -62.16
N GLN A 11 15.43 -30.72 -60.85
CA GLN A 11 14.62 -31.63 -60.03
C GLN A 11 13.46 -30.86 -59.37
N GLU A 12 12.44 -31.57 -58.91
CA GLU A 12 11.32 -30.94 -58.20
C GLU A 12 11.77 -30.34 -56.85
N PRO A 13 11.33 -29.13 -56.48
CA PRO A 13 10.44 -28.25 -57.26
C PRO A 13 11.17 -27.62 -58.46
N LYS A 14 10.59 -27.68 -59.66
CA LYS A 14 11.23 -27.17 -60.90
C LYS A 14 11.62 -25.69 -60.87
N SER A 15 10.98 -24.90 -60.00
CA SER A 15 11.28 -23.48 -59.81
C SER A 15 11.17 -23.09 -58.35
N VAL A 16 11.99 -22.15 -57.91
CA VAL A 16 11.86 -21.45 -56.64
C VAL A 16 11.86 -19.95 -56.93
N LYS A 17 10.80 -19.26 -56.49
CA LYS A 17 10.65 -17.80 -56.64
C LYS A 17 10.77 -17.15 -55.28
N VAL A 18 11.50 -16.04 -55.23
CA VAL A 18 11.67 -15.18 -54.06
C VAL A 18 11.22 -13.79 -54.45
N LYS A 19 10.30 -13.23 -53.66
CA LYS A 19 9.91 -11.82 -53.72
C LYS A 19 10.23 -11.21 -52.36
N ALA A 20 10.92 -10.08 -52.35
CA ALA A 20 11.20 -9.34 -51.14
C ALA A 20 11.08 -7.84 -51.42
N GLU A 21 10.25 -7.16 -50.66
CA GLU A 21 10.05 -5.71 -50.75
C GLU A 21 10.20 -5.09 -49.37
N HIS A 22 10.77 -3.89 -49.33
CA HIS A 22 10.92 -3.14 -48.10
C HIS A 22 10.85 -1.62 -48.35
N THR A 23 10.05 -0.96 -47.52
CA THR A 23 9.94 0.49 -47.43
C THR A 23 10.24 0.92 -46.00
N HIS A 24 11.11 1.90 -45.82
CA HIS A 24 11.37 2.49 -44.51
C HIS A 24 11.63 3.98 -44.66
N ASN A 25 10.74 4.77 -44.07
CA ASN A 25 10.87 6.22 -44.03
C ASN A 25 10.27 6.76 -42.72
N SER A 26 10.12 8.08 -42.62
CA SER A 26 9.58 8.76 -41.43
C SER A 26 8.09 8.50 -41.19
N LYS A 27 7.35 8.06 -42.21
CA LYS A 27 5.89 7.83 -42.16
C LYS A 27 5.52 6.35 -42.07
N GLU A 28 6.30 5.46 -42.67
CA GLU A 28 5.95 4.04 -42.75
C GLU A 28 7.17 3.11 -42.62
N PHE A 29 6.87 1.86 -42.31
CA PHE A 29 7.77 0.72 -42.39
C PHE A 29 7.00 -0.49 -42.88
N ASP A 30 7.30 -0.93 -44.09
CA ASP A 30 6.63 -2.06 -44.72
C ASP A 30 7.68 -3.07 -45.19
N VAL A 31 7.40 -4.36 -44.99
CA VAL A 31 8.19 -5.49 -45.45
C VAL A 31 7.25 -6.55 -46.00
N GLU A 32 7.48 -6.98 -47.23
CA GLU A 32 6.82 -8.13 -47.84
C GLU A 32 7.89 -9.14 -48.23
N PHE A 33 7.68 -10.41 -47.89
CA PHE A 33 8.56 -11.51 -48.29
C PHE A 33 7.74 -12.75 -48.63
N GLU A 34 7.94 -13.25 -49.84
CA GLU A 34 7.35 -14.50 -50.31
C GLU A 34 8.42 -15.46 -50.85
N LEU A 35 8.29 -16.73 -50.48
CA LEU A 35 9.05 -17.83 -51.05
C LEU A 35 8.07 -18.86 -51.63
N ILE A 36 8.15 -19.09 -52.95
CA ILE A 36 7.28 -20.02 -53.67
C ILE A 36 8.13 -21.13 -54.28
N ALA A 37 7.82 -22.38 -53.99
CA ALA A 37 8.48 -23.56 -54.54
C ALA A 37 7.51 -24.33 -55.46
N GLY A 38 7.80 -24.37 -56.76
CA GLY A 38 6.87 -24.82 -57.79
C GLY A 38 5.62 -23.93 -57.80
N ASN A 39 4.48 -24.51 -57.40
CA ASN A 39 3.19 -23.79 -57.26
C ASN A 39 2.74 -23.65 -55.80
N LYS A 40 3.64 -23.85 -54.82
CA LYS A 40 3.29 -23.82 -53.39
C LYS A 40 4.01 -22.67 -52.69
N HIS A 41 3.26 -21.83 -51.99
CA HIS A 41 3.83 -20.90 -51.02
C HIS A 41 4.51 -21.70 -49.91
N VAL A 42 5.75 -21.33 -49.59
CA VAL A 42 6.58 -21.93 -48.53
C VAL A 42 6.69 -20.96 -47.36
N VAL A 43 6.82 -19.68 -47.67
CA VAL A 43 6.81 -18.57 -46.71
C VAL A 43 6.03 -17.43 -47.33
N ASP A 44 5.17 -16.80 -46.53
CA ASP A 44 4.46 -15.57 -46.84
C ASP A 44 4.51 -14.72 -45.56
N PHE A 45 5.22 -13.61 -45.63
CA PHE A 45 5.49 -12.72 -44.51
C PHE A 45 5.23 -11.28 -44.92
N GLU A 46 4.45 -10.58 -44.11
CA GLU A 46 4.07 -9.20 -44.34
C GLU A 46 4.11 -8.46 -43.01
N VAL A 47 4.72 -7.28 -42.99
CA VAL A 47 4.65 -6.34 -41.87
C VAL A 47 4.40 -4.98 -42.47
N GLU A 48 3.38 -4.28 -41.97
CA GLU A 48 3.12 -2.88 -42.29
C GLU A 48 2.99 -2.09 -41.00
N CYS A 49 3.62 -0.92 -40.94
CA CYS A 49 3.61 -0.03 -39.79
C CYS A 49 3.50 1.42 -40.26
N ASN A 50 2.39 2.09 -39.94
CA ASN A 50 2.22 3.53 -40.08
C ASN A 50 2.70 4.25 -38.80
N LYS A 51 3.59 5.23 -38.96
CA LYS A 51 4.27 6.00 -37.90
C LYS A 51 3.70 7.41 -37.71
N ALA A 52 2.56 7.73 -38.33
CA ALA A 52 1.95 9.06 -38.23
C ALA A 52 1.41 9.35 -36.80
N ALA A 53 0.71 10.47 -36.63
CA ALA A 53 0.17 10.91 -35.33
C ALA A 53 -0.75 9.89 -34.65
N ASP A 54 -1.37 9.01 -35.44
CA ASP A 54 -2.19 7.89 -35.02
C ASP A 54 -1.55 6.60 -35.58
N PRO A 55 -0.52 6.03 -34.92
CA PRO A 55 0.15 4.84 -35.40
C PRO A 55 -0.78 3.64 -35.55
N SER A 56 -0.53 2.84 -36.58
CA SER A 56 -1.22 1.58 -36.83
C SER A 56 -0.28 0.59 -37.49
N GLY A 57 -0.64 -0.69 -37.48
CA GLY A 57 0.13 -1.69 -38.18
C GLY A 57 -0.52 -3.04 -38.20
N LYS A 58 -0.03 -3.88 -39.10
CA LYS A 58 -0.41 -5.27 -39.21
C LYS A 58 0.81 -6.13 -39.47
N PHE A 59 0.72 -7.40 -39.10
CA PHE A 59 1.67 -8.40 -39.54
C PHE A 59 0.93 -9.67 -39.94
N LYS A 60 1.55 -10.43 -40.83
CA LYS A 60 1.13 -11.75 -41.25
C LYS A 60 2.37 -12.62 -41.43
N LEU A 61 2.30 -13.86 -40.95
CA LEU A 61 3.29 -14.88 -41.23
C LEU A 61 2.58 -16.20 -41.45
N SER A 62 2.71 -16.74 -42.65
CA SER A 62 2.23 -18.05 -43.05
C SER A 62 3.42 -18.93 -43.44
N LEU A 63 3.62 -19.98 -42.64
CA LEU A 63 4.57 -21.06 -42.85
C LEU A 63 3.74 -22.36 -42.92
N PRO A 64 3.32 -22.80 -44.12
CA PRO A 64 2.42 -23.93 -44.25
C PRO A 64 2.91 -25.15 -43.48
N ARG A 65 1.99 -25.83 -42.78
CA ARG A 65 2.22 -26.95 -41.85
C ARG A 65 2.85 -26.60 -40.50
N TYR A 66 3.39 -25.39 -40.31
CA TYR A 66 4.04 -25.00 -39.06
C TYR A 66 3.24 -23.93 -38.31
N ILE A 67 3.14 -22.74 -38.88
CA ILE A 67 2.60 -21.55 -38.22
C ILE A 67 1.75 -20.77 -39.20
N ASP A 68 0.61 -20.29 -38.73
CA ASP A 68 -0.18 -19.24 -39.38
C ASP A 68 -0.49 -18.18 -38.33
N SER A 69 -0.08 -16.94 -38.58
CA SER A 69 -0.22 -15.86 -37.60
C SER A 69 -0.54 -14.54 -38.26
N HIS A 70 -1.32 -13.74 -37.55
CA HIS A 70 -1.76 -12.42 -37.95
C HIS A 70 -1.80 -11.56 -36.70
N GLY A 71 -1.46 -10.28 -36.82
CA GLY A 71 -1.84 -9.29 -35.84
C GLY A 71 -2.10 -7.94 -36.45
N VAL A 72 -2.86 -7.13 -35.74
CA VAL A 72 -3.23 -5.77 -36.10
C VAL A 72 -3.26 -4.91 -34.85
N TYR A 73 -2.82 -3.68 -34.96
CA TYR A 73 -3.06 -2.65 -33.97
C TYR A 73 -3.42 -1.34 -34.66
N ASP A 74 -4.22 -0.56 -33.95
CA ASP A 74 -4.64 0.76 -34.39
C ASP A 74 -4.67 1.68 -33.18
N THR A 75 -4.21 2.91 -33.35
CA THR A 75 -4.33 3.94 -32.33
C THR A 75 -5.01 5.16 -32.91
N LYS A 76 -5.84 5.80 -32.10
CA LYS A 76 -6.58 7.00 -32.48
C LYS A 76 -6.83 7.87 -31.26
N ALA A 77 -6.29 9.09 -31.27
CA ALA A 77 -6.59 10.12 -30.26
C ALA A 77 -6.50 9.61 -28.80
N GLY A 78 -5.37 8.97 -28.45
CA GLY A 78 -5.12 8.44 -27.09
C GLY A 78 -5.82 7.12 -26.78
N LYS A 79 -6.55 6.54 -27.74
CA LYS A 79 -7.06 5.16 -27.69
C LYS A 79 -6.18 4.26 -28.54
N GLY A 80 -5.92 3.04 -28.07
CA GLY A 80 -5.21 2.00 -28.81
C GLY A 80 -5.95 0.69 -28.68
N THR A 81 -6.05 -0.04 -29.78
CA THR A 81 -6.58 -1.41 -29.80
C THR A 81 -5.57 -2.29 -30.52
N GLY A 82 -5.48 -3.55 -30.11
CA GLY A 82 -4.59 -4.50 -30.75
C GLY A 82 -5.10 -5.91 -30.58
N SER A 83 -4.84 -6.76 -31.58
CA SER A 83 -5.10 -8.18 -31.49
C SER A 83 -4.12 -8.97 -32.34
N PHE A 84 -3.86 -10.21 -31.95
CA PHE A 84 -3.10 -11.14 -32.75
C PHE A 84 -3.55 -12.57 -32.49
N TYR A 85 -3.21 -13.46 -33.42
CA TYR A 85 -3.25 -14.89 -33.19
C TYR A 85 -2.03 -15.58 -33.78
N ILE A 86 -1.70 -16.74 -33.22
CA ILE A 86 -0.69 -17.68 -33.71
C ILE A 86 -1.30 -19.08 -33.67
N ASN A 87 -1.56 -19.64 -34.85
CA ASN A 87 -1.96 -21.01 -35.06
C ASN A 87 -0.72 -21.89 -35.22
N VAL A 88 -0.44 -22.77 -34.25
CA VAL A 88 0.58 -23.81 -34.38
C VAL A 88 -0.05 -25.02 -35.04
N LEU A 89 0.05 -25.08 -36.38
CA LEU A 89 -0.71 -26.00 -37.23
C LEU A 89 -0.50 -27.47 -36.87
N LYS A 90 0.73 -27.86 -36.52
CA LYS A 90 1.07 -29.24 -36.16
C LYS A 90 0.38 -29.73 -34.89
N THR A 91 0.13 -28.85 -33.92
CA THR A 91 -0.47 -29.21 -32.63
C THR A 91 -1.95 -28.82 -32.55
N GLY A 92 -2.42 -28.00 -33.48
CA GLY A 92 -3.74 -27.38 -33.44
C GLY A 92 -3.91 -26.37 -32.29
N ARG A 93 -2.83 -25.96 -31.62
CA ARG A 93 -2.87 -24.92 -30.59
C ARG A 93 -3.04 -23.57 -31.25
N LYS A 94 -3.93 -22.75 -30.69
CA LYS A 94 -4.11 -21.36 -31.08
C LYS A 94 -3.81 -20.45 -29.91
N ILE A 95 -2.81 -19.59 -30.06
CA ILE A 95 -2.52 -18.52 -29.11
C ILE A 95 -3.22 -17.27 -29.62
N GLU A 96 -3.96 -16.57 -28.78
CA GLU A 96 -4.63 -15.32 -29.16
C GLU A 96 -4.31 -14.24 -28.13
N GLY A 97 -4.03 -13.04 -28.60
CA GLY A 97 -3.91 -11.86 -27.74
C GLY A 97 -4.85 -10.77 -28.21
N LYS A 98 -5.41 -10.01 -27.29
CA LYS A 98 -6.13 -8.77 -27.58
C LYS A 98 -5.98 -7.77 -26.46
N GLY A 99 -6.13 -6.50 -26.75
CA GLY A 99 -6.11 -5.47 -25.74
C GLY A 99 -6.63 -4.14 -26.25
N GLU A 100 -7.03 -3.32 -25.29
CA GLU A 100 -7.50 -1.97 -25.50
C GLU A 100 -6.91 -1.08 -24.41
N LEU A 101 -6.48 0.12 -24.77
CA LEU A 101 -5.98 1.12 -23.84
C LEU A 101 -6.50 2.49 -24.24
N THR A 102 -7.13 3.19 -23.33
CA THR A 102 -7.48 4.60 -23.46
C THR A 102 -6.71 5.39 -22.43
N ARG A 103 -6.00 6.42 -22.88
CA ARG A 103 -5.25 7.35 -22.04
C ARG A 103 -5.69 8.77 -22.32
N THR A 104 -6.10 9.47 -21.27
CA THR A 104 -6.29 10.92 -21.25
C THR A 104 -5.23 11.56 -20.35
N SER A 105 -5.34 12.86 -20.09
CA SER A 105 -4.44 13.56 -19.15
C SER A 105 -4.60 13.09 -17.70
N SER A 106 -5.78 12.60 -17.33
CA SER A 106 -6.14 12.26 -15.94
C SER A 106 -6.71 10.85 -15.77
N HIS A 107 -6.84 10.06 -16.85
CA HIS A 107 -7.46 8.74 -16.80
C HIS A 107 -6.73 7.75 -17.70
N ILE A 108 -6.47 6.55 -17.18
CA ILE A 108 -5.92 5.42 -17.91
C ILE A 108 -6.85 4.24 -17.67
N VAL A 109 -7.50 3.76 -18.74
CA VAL A 109 -8.36 2.58 -18.67
C VAL A 109 -7.98 1.63 -19.78
N GLY A 110 -7.87 0.35 -19.48
CA GLY A 110 -7.52 -0.64 -20.48
C GLY A 110 -7.49 -2.05 -19.96
N PHE A 111 -7.36 -2.98 -20.90
CA PHE A 111 -7.12 -4.38 -20.60
C PHE A 111 -6.21 -5.01 -21.66
N GLY A 112 -5.56 -6.10 -21.26
CA GLY A 112 -4.88 -7.02 -22.15
C GLY A 112 -5.26 -8.44 -21.78
N GLU A 113 -5.53 -9.28 -22.78
CA GLU A 113 -5.83 -10.70 -22.65
C GLU A 113 -4.90 -11.49 -23.56
N LEU A 114 -4.31 -12.56 -23.03
CA LEU A 114 -3.56 -13.57 -23.76
C LEU A 114 -4.17 -14.94 -23.45
N LEU A 115 -4.71 -15.60 -24.46
CA LEU A 115 -5.16 -16.99 -24.43
C LEU A 115 -4.04 -17.88 -24.97
N TRP A 116 -3.50 -18.77 -24.14
CA TRP A 116 -2.43 -19.68 -24.54
C TRP A 116 -2.91 -20.84 -25.43
N ASP A 117 -4.16 -21.27 -25.25
CA ASP A 117 -4.78 -22.32 -26.06
C ASP A 117 -6.26 -22.01 -26.33
N ALA A 118 -6.52 -20.93 -27.09
CA ALA A 118 -7.84 -20.39 -27.36
C ALA A 118 -8.84 -21.41 -27.93
N ASN A 119 -8.37 -22.43 -28.65
CA ASN A 119 -9.23 -23.45 -29.25
C ASN A 119 -9.57 -24.60 -28.28
N LYS A 120 -8.60 -25.05 -27.47
CA LYS A 120 -8.77 -26.26 -26.64
C LYS A 120 -9.06 -25.96 -25.18
N ASP A 121 -8.48 -24.89 -24.65
CA ASP A 121 -8.60 -24.52 -23.25
C ASP A 121 -8.45 -23.00 -23.06
N PRO A 122 -9.54 -22.22 -23.28
CA PRO A 122 -9.55 -20.78 -23.08
C PRO A 122 -9.30 -20.34 -21.64
N SER A 123 -9.37 -21.26 -20.66
CA SER A 123 -9.04 -20.96 -19.27
C SER A 123 -7.54 -20.71 -19.07
N LYS A 124 -6.70 -21.16 -20.01
CA LYS A 124 -5.26 -20.87 -20.06
C LYS A 124 -4.99 -19.44 -20.48
N LYS A 125 -5.45 -18.49 -19.67
CA LYS A 125 -5.40 -17.07 -19.97
C LYS A 125 -4.56 -16.26 -18.99
N VAL A 126 -3.92 -15.23 -19.49
CA VAL A 126 -3.38 -14.12 -18.70
C VAL A 126 -4.20 -12.89 -19.04
N TYR A 127 -4.77 -12.24 -18.04
CA TYR A 127 -5.60 -11.06 -18.21
C TYR A 127 -5.18 -9.96 -17.24
N VAL A 128 -4.97 -8.77 -17.77
CA VAL A 128 -4.65 -7.57 -17.00
C VAL A 128 -5.71 -6.53 -17.31
N LYS A 129 -6.24 -5.86 -16.29
CA LYS A 129 -7.12 -4.71 -16.44
C LYS A 129 -6.65 -3.60 -15.51
N THR A 130 -6.70 -2.37 -16.00
CA THR A 130 -6.52 -1.17 -15.21
C THR A 130 -7.64 -0.17 -15.50
N ASP A 131 -8.06 0.53 -14.46
CA ASP A 131 -8.94 1.69 -14.53
C ASP A 131 -8.44 2.65 -13.45
N THR A 132 -7.66 3.64 -13.87
CA THR A 132 -6.86 4.51 -13.01
C THR A 132 -7.16 5.96 -13.33
N SER A 133 -7.81 6.65 -12.41
CA SER A 133 -8.01 8.09 -12.42
C SER A 133 -6.98 8.77 -11.53
N CYS A 134 -6.29 9.77 -12.06
CA CYS A 134 -5.34 10.59 -11.34
C CYS A 134 -5.69 12.06 -11.58
N SER A 135 -5.96 12.78 -10.50
CA SER A 135 -6.03 14.24 -10.48
C SER A 135 -4.87 14.76 -9.65
N GLY A 136 -4.48 16.03 -9.79
CA GLY A 136 -3.26 16.55 -9.14
C GLY A 136 -3.14 16.29 -7.63
N LYS A 137 -4.27 16.05 -6.93
CA LYS A 137 -4.32 15.74 -5.50
C LYS A 137 -4.94 14.38 -5.17
N SER A 138 -5.43 13.63 -6.16
CA SER A 138 -6.17 12.40 -5.89
C SER A 138 -5.83 11.27 -6.85
N ILE A 139 -5.92 10.04 -6.35
CA ILE A 139 -5.77 8.82 -7.14
C ILE A 139 -6.94 7.87 -6.83
N ASP A 140 -7.47 7.21 -7.84
CA ASP A 140 -8.46 6.14 -7.73
C ASP A 140 -8.12 5.07 -8.77
N THR A 141 -7.78 3.88 -8.33
CA THR A 141 -7.35 2.77 -9.18
C THR A 141 -8.17 1.53 -8.90
N LYS A 142 -8.54 0.83 -9.98
CA LYS A 142 -9.19 -0.47 -9.96
C LYS A 142 -8.46 -1.39 -10.93
N ASN A 143 -7.67 -2.32 -10.38
CA ASN A 143 -6.81 -3.18 -11.18
C ASN A 143 -7.13 -4.65 -10.96
N ILE A 144 -7.03 -5.43 -12.03
CA ILE A 144 -7.21 -6.88 -12.00
C ILE A 144 -6.00 -7.51 -12.69
N LEU A 145 -5.41 -8.51 -12.04
CA LEU A 145 -4.48 -9.44 -12.64
C LEU A 145 -5.07 -10.84 -12.52
N GLN A 146 -5.24 -11.52 -13.63
CA GLN A 146 -5.70 -12.91 -13.66
C GLN A 146 -4.70 -13.75 -14.44
N VAL A 147 -4.23 -14.83 -13.82
CA VAL A 147 -3.36 -15.83 -14.43
C VAL A 147 -4.05 -17.18 -14.23
N PHE A 148 -4.48 -17.80 -15.34
CA PHE A 148 -5.39 -18.95 -15.32
C PHE A 148 -6.69 -18.62 -14.56
N GLU A 149 -7.03 -19.44 -13.58
CA GLU A 149 -8.13 -19.24 -12.63
C GLU A 149 -7.78 -18.30 -11.48
N HIS A 150 -6.50 -17.97 -11.26
CA HIS A 150 -6.06 -17.16 -10.13
C HIS A 150 -6.23 -15.67 -10.42
N LYS A 151 -7.20 -15.05 -9.77
CA LYS A 151 -7.53 -13.64 -9.91
C LYS A 151 -7.12 -12.85 -8.66
N THR A 152 -6.38 -11.77 -8.88
CA THR A 152 -6.02 -10.79 -7.87
C THR A 152 -6.62 -9.44 -8.25
N GLU A 153 -7.20 -8.73 -7.29
CA GLU A 153 -7.66 -7.35 -7.46
C GLU A 153 -6.81 -6.44 -6.58
N VAL A 154 -6.39 -5.29 -7.12
CA VAL A 154 -5.60 -4.28 -6.40
C VAL A 154 -6.22 -2.92 -6.64
N ASN A 155 -6.78 -2.36 -5.58
CA ASN A 155 -7.50 -1.09 -5.60
C ASN A 155 -6.81 -0.10 -4.67
N LEU A 156 -6.67 1.14 -5.11
CA LEU A 156 -6.08 2.22 -4.32
C LEU A 156 -6.89 3.47 -4.57
N LYS A 157 -7.33 4.12 -3.49
CA LYS A 157 -8.00 5.41 -3.54
C LYS A 157 -7.35 6.34 -2.52
N GLY A 158 -7.12 7.59 -2.86
CA GLY A 158 -6.63 8.54 -1.88
C GLY A 158 -6.60 9.97 -2.38
N THR A 159 -6.59 10.89 -1.42
CA THR A 159 -6.51 12.33 -1.63
C THR A 159 -5.46 12.90 -0.69
N MET A 160 -4.60 13.78 -1.20
CA MET A 160 -3.58 14.47 -0.42
C MET A 160 -3.70 15.98 -0.65
N ASP A 161 -3.83 16.73 0.44
CA ASP A 161 -3.81 18.19 0.40
C ASP A 161 -2.63 18.72 1.22
N GLY A 162 -1.77 19.51 0.60
CA GLY A 162 -0.55 20.03 1.21
C GLY A 162 0.62 19.03 1.26
N PRO A 163 1.80 19.46 1.74
CA PRO A 163 2.96 18.61 1.96
C PRO A 163 2.75 17.47 2.98
N LEU A 164 3.62 16.46 2.95
CA LEU A 164 3.53 15.29 3.83
C LEU A 164 3.54 15.66 5.33
N LEU A 165 4.28 16.69 5.73
CA LEU A 165 4.41 17.11 7.14
C LEU A 165 3.51 18.31 7.52
N ASP A 166 2.77 18.83 6.55
CA ASP A 166 1.91 20.01 6.72
C ASP A 166 0.72 19.93 5.76
N GLY A 167 -0.27 19.12 6.11
CA GLY A 167 -1.36 18.77 5.21
C GLY A 167 -2.19 17.59 5.69
N SER A 168 -3.14 17.20 4.84
CA SER A 168 -4.02 16.06 5.05
C SER A 168 -3.77 14.94 4.04
N LEU A 169 -4.04 13.71 4.47
CA LEU A 169 -4.02 12.53 3.62
C LEU A 169 -5.15 11.59 4.04
N GLU A 170 -6.04 11.31 3.10
CA GLU A 170 -7.02 10.24 3.19
C GLU A 170 -6.65 9.18 2.16
N GLY A 171 -6.65 7.91 2.54
CA GLY A 171 -6.25 6.83 1.66
C GLY A 171 -6.84 5.49 2.06
N GLU A 172 -7.20 4.70 1.07
CA GLU A 172 -7.70 3.34 1.20
C GLU A 172 -7.01 2.47 0.14
N ALA A 173 -6.47 1.34 0.57
CA ALA A 173 -5.95 0.31 -0.32
C ALA A 173 -6.66 -1.01 -0.03
N GLU A 174 -6.98 -1.76 -1.07
CA GLU A 174 -7.59 -3.09 -0.99
C GLU A 174 -6.86 -4.05 -1.93
N VAL A 175 -6.54 -5.22 -1.41
CA VAL A 175 -6.02 -6.35 -2.19
C VAL A 175 -6.93 -7.55 -1.96
N VAL A 176 -7.50 -8.08 -3.04
CA VAL A 176 -8.24 -9.34 -3.05
C VAL A 176 -7.33 -10.41 -3.65
N LEU A 177 -7.01 -11.43 -2.88
CA LEU A 177 -6.15 -12.54 -3.30
C LEU A 177 -6.95 -13.61 -4.06
N PRO A 178 -6.28 -14.50 -4.83
CA PRO A 178 -6.95 -15.60 -5.52
C PRO A 178 -7.73 -16.55 -4.61
N SER A 179 -7.38 -16.62 -3.33
CA SER A 179 -8.10 -17.38 -2.31
C SER A 179 -9.43 -16.75 -1.87
N GLY A 180 -9.75 -15.54 -2.32
CA GLY A 180 -10.88 -14.74 -1.86
C GLY A 180 -10.60 -13.96 -0.57
N ARG A 181 -9.43 -14.14 0.04
CA ARG A 181 -8.97 -13.38 1.21
C ARG A 181 -8.73 -11.92 0.83
N ILE A 182 -9.12 -10.99 1.70
CA ILE A 182 -9.08 -9.55 1.43
C ILE A 182 -8.21 -8.88 2.49
N VAL A 183 -7.28 -8.04 2.07
CA VAL A 183 -6.49 -7.18 2.97
C VAL A 183 -6.80 -5.73 2.62
N THR A 184 -7.20 -4.94 3.61
CA THR A 184 -7.47 -3.50 3.44
C THR A 184 -6.57 -2.68 4.35
N ALA A 185 -6.06 -1.58 3.85
CA ALA A 185 -5.39 -0.56 4.65
C ALA A 185 -6.12 0.77 4.50
N LYS A 186 -6.29 1.52 5.60
CA LYS A 186 -6.83 2.88 5.57
C LYS A 186 -5.92 3.83 6.33
N VAL A 187 -5.84 5.06 5.85
CA VAL A 187 -5.18 6.17 6.50
C VAL A 187 -6.06 7.40 6.41
N ASP A 188 -6.19 8.10 7.52
CA ASP A 188 -6.76 9.44 7.61
C ASP A 188 -5.85 10.22 8.54
N ARG A 189 -5.18 11.26 8.05
CA ARG A 189 -4.27 12.08 8.86
C ARG A 189 -4.35 13.55 8.51
N VAL A 190 -4.12 14.38 9.52
CA VAL A 190 -3.94 15.84 9.44
C VAL A 190 -2.73 16.21 10.29
N PHE A 191 -1.64 16.62 9.63
CA PHE A 191 -0.38 17.00 10.29
C PHE A 191 -0.07 18.46 10.02
N HIS A 192 0.36 19.19 11.04
CA HIS A 192 0.81 20.59 10.97
C HIS A 192 2.13 20.77 11.72
N LEU A 193 3.12 19.91 11.47
CA LEU A 193 4.36 19.82 12.26
C LEU A 193 5.28 21.05 12.17
N VAL A 194 5.14 21.84 11.10
CA VAL A 194 5.97 23.02 10.82
C VAL A 194 5.30 24.34 11.21
N SER A 195 4.03 24.28 11.60
CA SER A 195 3.27 25.46 12.06
C SER A 195 3.57 25.79 13.52
N GLU A 196 3.32 27.03 13.94
CA GLU A 196 3.39 27.42 15.35
C GLU A 196 2.35 26.65 16.19
N ASP A 197 1.16 26.40 15.62
CA ASP A 197 0.07 25.61 16.19
C ASP A 197 0.19 24.12 15.90
N ASN A 198 1.40 23.58 16.09
CA ASN A 198 1.72 22.20 15.73
C ASN A 198 0.69 21.17 16.23
N LYS A 199 0.06 20.50 15.28
CA LYS A 199 -1.00 19.52 15.53
C LYS A 199 -0.73 18.26 14.73
N ILE A 200 -0.96 17.11 15.34
CA ILE A 200 -0.89 15.80 14.67
C ILE A 200 -2.15 15.07 15.03
N GLU A 201 -2.94 14.71 14.04
CA GLU A 201 -4.05 13.77 14.18
C GLU A 201 -3.94 12.72 13.09
N GLY A 202 -4.17 11.47 13.43
CA GLY A 202 -4.24 10.43 12.41
C GLY A 202 -4.80 9.12 12.92
N THR A 203 -5.44 8.41 12.01
CA THR A 203 -5.96 7.05 12.17
C THR A 203 -5.39 6.18 11.05
N TRP A 204 -4.78 5.06 11.43
CA TRP A 204 -4.30 4.03 10.52
C TRP A 204 -5.02 2.73 10.84
N GLU A 205 -5.50 2.06 9.81
CA GLU A 205 -6.21 0.80 9.93
C GLU A 205 -5.60 -0.24 9.00
N LEU A 206 -5.40 -1.45 9.50
CA LEU A 206 -5.08 -2.63 8.71
C LEU A 206 -6.11 -3.71 9.06
N ALA A 207 -6.81 -4.24 8.07
CA ALA A 207 -7.79 -5.30 8.27
C ALA A 207 -7.57 -6.45 7.29
N ASP A 208 -7.77 -7.67 7.81
CA ASP A 208 -7.63 -8.93 7.08
C ASP A 208 -8.92 -9.74 7.22
N TYR A 209 -9.54 -10.03 6.08
CA TYR A 209 -10.81 -10.75 5.96
C TYR A 209 -10.56 -12.10 5.31
N ALA A 210 -11.06 -13.18 5.91
CA ALA A 210 -10.97 -14.51 5.33
C ALA A 210 -11.69 -14.60 3.96
N SER A 211 -12.78 -13.86 3.80
CA SER A 211 -13.54 -13.74 2.56
C SER A 211 -14.39 -12.45 2.57
N ARG A 212 -14.98 -12.10 1.43
CA ARG A 212 -15.93 -10.97 1.33
C ARG A 212 -17.12 -11.20 2.28
N GLY A 213 -17.33 -10.27 3.21
CA GLY A 213 -18.40 -10.35 4.21
C GLY A 213 -18.04 -11.08 5.52
N ALA A 214 -16.84 -11.68 5.62
CA ALA A 214 -16.34 -12.22 6.89
C ALA A 214 -16.05 -11.10 7.90
N GLN A 215 -16.01 -11.43 9.19
CA GLN A 215 -15.50 -10.49 10.20
C GLN A 215 -13.97 -10.38 10.09
N PRO A 216 -13.41 -9.16 10.13
CA PRO A 216 -11.97 -8.98 9.99
C PRO A 216 -11.21 -9.28 11.28
N ARG A 217 -9.94 -9.64 11.11
CA ARG A 217 -8.90 -9.25 12.09
C ARG A 217 -8.50 -7.83 11.77
N LYS A 218 -8.53 -6.93 12.76
CA LYS A 218 -8.31 -5.51 12.53
C LYS A 218 -7.34 -4.93 13.55
N LEU A 219 -6.39 -4.14 13.06
CA LEU A 219 -5.47 -3.33 13.84
C LEU A 219 -5.77 -1.87 13.53
N THR A 220 -5.94 -1.04 14.56
CA THR A 220 -6.19 0.38 14.43
C THR A 220 -5.25 1.16 15.34
N LEU A 221 -4.51 2.10 14.76
CA LEU A 221 -3.67 3.05 15.48
C LEU A 221 -4.31 4.43 15.35
N LYS A 222 -4.53 5.12 16.47
CA LYS A 222 -4.89 6.55 16.48
C LYS A 222 -3.82 7.34 17.20
N LEU A 223 -3.45 8.47 16.62
CA LEU A 223 -2.54 9.44 17.19
C LEU A 223 -3.25 10.78 17.25
N ALA A 224 -3.16 11.47 18.38
CA ALA A 224 -3.55 12.87 18.47
C ALA A 224 -2.52 13.61 19.33
N GLY A 225 -2.12 14.80 18.94
CA GLY A 225 -1.12 15.56 19.66
C GLY A 225 -1.08 17.04 19.27
N LYS A 226 -0.62 17.85 20.21
CA LYS A 226 -0.44 19.30 20.10
C LYS A 226 0.79 19.74 20.90
N ASN A 227 1.21 20.99 20.73
CA ASN A 227 2.35 21.58 21.45
C ASN A 227 3.66 20.78 21.26
N ILE A 228 3.87 20.22 20.06
CA ILE A 228 4.98 19.32 19.74
C ILE A 228 6.22 20.12 19.30
N ASN A 229 7.12 20.37 20.24
CA ASN A 229 8.43 20.97 19.94
C ASN A 229 9.56 19.95 20.20
N PRO A 230 10.07 19.27 19.16
CA PRO A 230 11.13 18.28 19.32
C PRO A 230 12.42 18.86 19.91
N ARG A 231 12.75 20.12 19.61
CA ARG A 231 13.97 20.78 20.14
C ARG A 231 13.90 21.01 21.64
N LYS A 232 12.71 21.34 22.16
CA LYS A 232 12.46 21.55 23.59
C LYS A 232 11.95 20.30 24.30
N VAL A 233 11.77 19.19 23.58
CA VAL A 233 11.13 17.96 24.07
C VAL A 233 9.79 18.28 24.74
N GLN A 234 9.00 19.16 24.10
CA GLN A 234 7.65 19.52 24.52
C GLN A 234 6.65 18.74 23.68
N PHE A 235 5.61 18.23 24.33
CA PHE A 235 4.52 17.52 23.67
C PHE A 235 3.32 17.42 24.60
N ASP A 236 2.14 17.31 24.01
CA ASP A 236 0.89 16.93 24.66
C ASP A 236 0.15 16.03 23.68
N GLY A 237 0.10 14.73 23.93
CA GLY A 237 -0.44 13.79 22.95
C GLY A 237 -0.89 12.47 23.54
N GLN A 238 -1.60 11.73 22.70
CA GLN A 238 -2.17 10.44 23.01
C GLN A 238 -2.00 9.47 21.82
N VAL A 239 -1.93 8.20 22.17
CA VAL A 239 -1.79 7.05 21.27
C VAL A 239 -2.78 5.98 21.69
N ASP A 240 -3.64 5.58 20.76
CA ASP A 240 -4.53 4.43 20.93
C ASP A 240 -4.13 3.33 19.94
N LEU A 241 -3.87 2.12 20.43
CA LEU A 241 -3.69 0.94 19.60
C LEU A 241 -4.77 -0.08 19.96
N THR A 242 -5.63 -0.40 18.99
CA THR A 242 -6.71 -1.37 19.13
C THR A 242 -6.45 -2.55 18.21
N TYR A 243 -6.44 -3.75 18.75
CA TYR A 243 -6.49 -5.00 18.00
C TYR A 243 -7.84 -5.68 18.23
N MET A 244 -8.47 -6.17 17.17
CA MET A 244 -9.76 -6.86 17.21
C MET A 244 -9.69 -8.17 16.42
N THR A 245 -10.22 -9.24 17.00
CA THR A 245 -10.34 -10.57 16.38
C THR A 245 -11.65 -10.71 15.59
N PRO A 246 -11.79 -11.74 14.73
CA PRO A 246 -13.04 -12.00 14.01
C PRO A 246 -14.21 -12.33 14.95
N ASN A 247 -13.93 -12.76 16.18
CA ASN A 247 -14.91 -13.04 17.23
C ASN A 247 -15.33 -11.79 17.99
N LYS A 248 -14.86 -10.60 17.58
CA LYS A 248 -15.07 -9.29 18.23
C LYS A 248 -14.43 -9.18 19.61
N GLU A 249 -13.44 -10.02 19.91
CA GLU A 249 -12.60 -9.83 21.09
C GLU A 249 -11.58 -8.72 20.79
N ASP A 250 -11.23 -7.92 21.79
CA ASP A 250 -10.34 -6.79 21.61
C ASP A 250 -9.23 -6.68 22.68
N LEU A 251 -8.15 -6.02 22.25
CA LEU A 251 -7.05 -5.54 23.08
C LEU A 251 -6.86 -4.07 22.76
N ILE A 252 -6.94 -3.23 23.79
CA ILE A 252 -6.86 -1.78 23.68
C ILE A 252 -5.69 -1.29 24.53
N LEU A 253 -4.72 -0.66 23.89
CA LEU A 253 -3.64 0.07 24.54
C LEU A 253 -3.91 1.56 24.36
N HIS A 254 -3.99 2.29 25.47
CA HIS A 254 -4.16 3.74 25.46
C HIS A 254 -3.02 4.38 26.24
N PHE A 255 -2.34 5.35 25.63
CA PHE A 255 -1.27 6.10 26.27
C PHE A 255 -1.50 7.59 26.06
N VAL A 256 -1.36 8.38 27.11
CA VAL A 256 -1.35 9.84 27.09
C VAL A 256 -0.04 10.30 27.70
N GLY A 257 0.62 11.25 27.06
CA GLY A 257 1.87 11.82 27.52
C GLY A 257 1.87 13.32 27.32
N LYS A 258 2.30 14.05 28.35
CA LYS A 258 2.38 15.50 28.34
C LYS A 258 3.67 15.94 29.01
N LYS A 259 4.41 16.83 28.36
CA LYS A 259 5.55 17.55 28.91
C LYS A 259 5.51 18.98 28.40
N VAL A 260 5.07 19.90 29.25
CA VAL A 260 4.89 21.32 28.89
C VAL A 260 5.37 22.25 30.01
N PRO A 261 5.88 23.44 29.68
CA PRO A 261 6.24 24.43 30.69
C PRO A 261 4.99 25.05 31.33
N GLN A 262 5.06 25.36 32.62
CA GLN A 262 4.04 26.04 33.40
C GLN A 262 4.72 27.04 34.36
N GLY A 263 4.90 28.28 33.91
CA GLY A 263 5.69 29.27 34.65
C GLY A 263 7.16 28.87 34.75
N GLU A 264 7.70 28.84 35.97
CA GLU A 264 9.09 28.42 36.26
C GLU A 264 9.26 26.89 36.37
N LYS A 265 8.16 26.14 36.30
CA LYS A 265 8.13 24.68 36.41
C LYS A 265 7.75 24.03 35.09
N TRP A 266 7.88 22.72 35.06
CA TRP A 266 7.46 21.85 33.98
C TRP A 266 6.49 20.81 34.51
N THR A 267 5.35 20.69 33.84
CA THR A 267 4.37 19.63 34.08
C THR A 267 4.74 18.44 33.21
N ILE A 268 4.95 17.29 33.84
CA ILE A 268 5.12 16.00 33.18
C ILE A 268 3.96 15.13 33.62
N ALA A 269 3.12 14.70 32.69
CA ALA A 269 2.05 13.75 32.97
C ALA A 269 2.11 12.58 32.00
N GLY A 270 1.83 11.39 32.49
CA GLY A 270 1.74 10.17 31.71
C GLY A 270 0.56 9.35 32.21
N GLN A 271 -0.24 8.81 31.30
CA GLN A 271 -1.27 7.84 31.64
C GLN A 271 -1.16 6.69 30.65
N GLY A 272 -1.19 5.46 31.14
CA GLY A 272 -1.19 4.26 30.32
C GLY A 272 -2.31 3.33 30.73
N SER A 273 -2.92 2.64 29.78
CA SER A 273 -3.84 1.55 30.11
C SER A 273 -3.82 0.44 29.09
N VAL A 274 -4.06 -0.78 29.58
CA VAL A 274 -4.21 -2.02 28.81
C VAL A 274 -5.55 -2.61 29.20
N THR A 275 -6.50 -2.57 28.27
CA THR A 275 -7.90 -2.96 28.48
C THR A 275 -8.40 -3.81 27.30
N GLY A 276 -9.68 -4.18 27.32
CA GLY A 276 -10.32 -5.00 26.29
C GLY A 276 -10.70 -6.39 26.79
N SER A 277 -11.54 -7.08 26.03
CA SER A 277 -12.07 -8.40 26.40
C SER A 277 -11.00 -9.50 26.46
N MET A 278 -9.86 -9.29 25.79
CA MET A 278 -8.71 -10.21 25.84
C MET A 278 -7.87 -10.04 27.12
N VAL A 279 -8.13 -9.02 27.94
CA VAL A 279 -7.35 -8.69 29.13
C VAL A 279 -8.11 -9.08 30.39
N LYS A 280 -7.66 -10.15 31.04
CA LYS A 280 -8.31 -10.65 32.27
C LYS A 280 -8.27 -9.63 33.42
N HIS A 281 -7.14 -8.94 33.58
CA HIS A 281 -6.94 -7.94 34.63
C HIS A 281 -6.45 -6.64 33.98
N PRO A 282 -7.36 -5.69 33.70
CA PRO A 282 -7.00 -4.42 33.07
C PRO A 282 -5.97 -3.66 33.89
N ILE A 283 -4.99 -3.06 33.23
CA ILE A 283 -3.93 -2.29 33.90
C ILE A 283 -4.15 -0.81 33.58
N HIS A 284 -4.08 0.04 34.59
CA HIS A 284 -4.10 1.50 34.45
C HIS A 284 -2.93 2.07 35.25
N SER A 285 -2.16 2.96 34.65
CA SER A 285 -1.11 3.71 35.34
C SER A 285 -1.26 5.20 35.05
N LYS A 286 -0.89 6.02 36.04
CA LYS A 286 -0.88 7.46 35.94
C LYS A 286 0.34 8.00 36.68
N LEU A 287 1.01 8.96 36.08
CA LEU A 287 2.09 9.73 36.65
C LEU A 287 1.75 11.21 36.41
N ASN A 288 1.83 12.03 37.45
CA ASN A 288 1.88 13.47 37.32
C ASN A 288 3.12 13.94 38.08
N ALA A 289 3.86 14.87 37.52
CA ALA A 289 5.01 15.46 38.16
C ALA A 289 5.13 16.93 37.79
N GLU A 290 5.50 17.73 38.76
CA GLU A 290 5.94 19.10 38.58
C GLU A 290 7.42 19.19 38.94
N VAL A 291 8.26 19.60 38.01
CA VAL A 291 9.70 19.70 38.21
C VAL A 291 10.22 21.07 37.76
N THR A 292 11.26 21.58 38.40
CA THR A 292 11.92 22.81 37.93
C THR A 292 12.78 22.53 36.70
N GLU A 293 13.08 23.59 35.94
CA GLU A 293 14.01 23.48 34.80
C GLU A 293 15.43 23.06 35.23
N GLN A 294 15.87 23.45 36.43
CA GLN A 294 17.15 23.03 36.99
C GLN A 294 17.22 21.50 37.15
N LEU A 295 16.16 20.90 37.72
CA LEU A 295 16.10 19.46 37.91
C LEU A 295 16.12 18.70 36.57
N LEU A 296 15.39 19.21 35.57
CA LEU A 296 15.40 18.64 34.21
C LEU A 296 16.78 18.67 33.55
N LYS A 297 17.61 19.66 33.89
CA LYS A 297 18.98 19.79 33.40
C LYS A 297 20.01 19.06 34.28
N GLY A 298 19.56 18.36 35.33
CA GLY A 298 20.44 17.68 36.28
C GLY A 298 21.30 18.63 37.11
N ARG A 299 20.81 19.84 37.39
CA ARG A 299 21.54 20.88 38.14
C ARG A 299 20.95 21.04 39.54
N MET A 300 21.82 21.28 40.52
CA MET A 300 21.42 21.77 41.85
C MET A 300 21.02 23.25 41.79
N THR A 301 20.39 23.74 42.85
CA THR A 301 20.21 25.18 43.08
C THR A 301 21.57 25.85 43.33
N ASP A 302 21.63 27.19 43.23
CA ASP A 302 22.88 27.96 43.38
C ASP A 302 23.53 27.80 44.77
N ASP A 303 22.73 27.47 45.78
CA ASP A 303 23.14 27.13 47.16
C ASP A 303 23.46 25.63 47.37
N GLY A 304 23.51 24.84 46.30
CA GLY A 304 23.93 23.43 46.31
C GLY A 304 22.86 22.43 46.74
N LYS A 305 21.58 22.83 46.77
CA LYS A 305 20.46 22.00 47.23
C LYS A 305 19.70 21.35 46.08
N PHE A 306 18.87 20.34 46.41
CA PHE A 306 18.00 19.72 45.41
C PHE A 306 16.88 20.67 44.96
N PRO A 307 16.68 20.85 43.64
CA PRO A 307 15.56 21.64 43.17
C PRO A 307 14.22 20.98 43.52
N SER A 308 13.17 21.80 43.65
CA SER A 308 11.86 21.30 44.05
C SER A 308 11.24 20.37 43.01
N ALA A 309 10.64 19.28 43.48
CA ALA A 309 9.81 18.41 42.66
C ALA A 309 8.59 17.94 43.43
N HIS A 310 7.51 17.71 42.71
CA HIS A 310 6.34 17.00 43.22
C HIS A 310 5.97 15.91 42.23
N TYR A 311 5.58 14.74 42.71
CA TYR A 311 5.04 13.69 41.86
C TYR A 311 3.92 12.91 42.55
N ASP A 312 3.02 12.41 41.71
CA ASP A 312 1.93 11.50 42.02
C ASP A 312 2.02 10.33 41.05
N PHE A 313 2.10 9.11 41.57
CA PHE A 313 2.05 7.89 40.79
C PHE A 313 0.89 7.02 41.27
N GLU A 314 0.14 6.47 40.33
CA GLU A 314 -0.92 5.49 40.56
C GLU A 314 -0.76 4.33 39.58
N LEU A 315 -0.94 3.10 40.06
CA LEU A 315 -1.02 1.89 39.27
C LEU A 315 -2.18 1.04 39.80
N LYS A 316 -3.05 0.57 38.91
CA LYS A 316 -4.12 -0.37 39.21
C LYS A 316 -4.03 -1.55 38.28
N ALA A 317 -4.13 -2.76 38.81
CA ALA A 317 -4.21 -4.00 38.03
C ALA A 317 -5.44 -4.80 38.47
N GLY A 318 -6.46 -4.83 37.61
CA GLY A 318 -7.79 -5.30 37.96
C GLY A 318 -8.41 -4.51 39.12
N ASP A 319 -9.29 -5.16 39.87
CA ASP A 319 -9.91 -4.60 41.08
C ASP A 319 -9.14 -4.97 42.36
N GLU A 320 -8.03 -5.69 42.24
CA GLU A 320 -7.38 -6.38 43.36
C GLU A 320 -6.08 -5.71 43.81
N ILE A 321 -5.33 -5.08 42.88
CA ILE A 321 -4.03 -4.48 43.17
C ILE A 321 -4.09 -2.99 42.85
N GLU A 322 -3.78 -2.16 43.86
CA GLU A 322 -3.57 -0.71 43.70
C GLU A 322 -2.24 -0.32 44.33
N VAL A 323 -1.44 0.47 43.63
CA VAL A 323 -0.22 1.10 44.15
C VAL A 323 -0.36 2.60 43.94
N ALA A 324 -0.15 3.39 44.99
CA ALA A 324 -0.10 4.83 44.93
C ALA A 324 1.18 5.34 45.60
N SER A 325 1.79 6.37 45.05
CA SER A 325 2.91 7.08 45.66
C SER A 325 2.78 8.58 45.44
N ASN A 326 2.92 9.35 46.50
CA ASN A 326 2.95 10.81 46.47
C ASN A 326 4.27 11.27 47.09
N GLY A 327 5.06 12.01 46.33
CA GLY A 327 6.35 12.49 46.79
C GLY A 327 6.53 13.98 46.58
N LYS A 328 7.26 14.60 47.50
CA LYS A 328 7.67 16.00 47.41
C LYS A 328 9.14 16.13 47.81
N ILE A 329 9.91 16.74 46.93
CA ILE A 329 11.29 17.16 47.19
C ILE A 329 11.28 18.67 47.30
N ASN A 330 11.77 19.19 48.42
CA ASN A 330 11.93 20.61 48.67
C ASN A 330 13.30 20.82 49.31
N GLN A 331 14.32 21.11 48.50
CA GLN A 331 15.68 21.38 48.98
C GLN A 331 16.24 20.23 49.84
N ASP A 332 16.24 20.39 51.16
CA ASP A 332 16.80 19.43 52.12
C ASP A 332 15.75 18.42 52.63
N GLN A 333 14.50 18.53 52.18
CA GLN A 333 13.39 17.68 52.60
C GLN A 333 12.91 16.76 51.48
N LEU A 334 12.81 15.47 51.79
CA LEU A 334 12.14 14.45 50.99
C LEU A 334 10.98 13.91 51.82
N ASN A 335 9.75 14.12 51.34
CA ASN A 335 8.56 13.49 51.90
C ASN A 335 8.02 12.50 50.86
N ASN A 336 7.74 11.26 51.26
CA ASN A 336 7.19 10.25 50.36
C ASN A 336 6.20 9.34 51.07
N ASP A 337 4.97 9.29 50.58
CA ASP A 337 3.93 8.37 51.01
C ASP A 337 3.71 7.30 49.94
N ILE A 338 3.80 6.03 50.31
CA ILE A 338 3.55 4.86 49.46
C ILE A 338 2.42 4.04 50.07
N GLU A 339 1.39 3.76 49.27
CA GLU A 339 0.28 2.88 49.62
C GLU A 339 0.16 1.74 48.60
N ILE A 340 0.10 0.51 49.09
CA ILE A 340 -0.12 -0.70 48.29
C ILE A 340 -1.35 -1.40 48.86
N LYS A 341 -2.34 -1.68 48.01
CA LYS A 341 -3.48 -2.56 48.30
C LYS A 341 -3.32 -3.85 47.53
N LEU A 342 -3.64 -4.96 48.19
CA LEU A 342 -3.46 -6.32 47.70
C LEU A 342 -4.80 -7.08 47.71
N PRO A 343 -4.90 -8.18 46.93
CA PRO A 343 -6.07 -9.04 46.89
C PRO A 343 -6.59 -9.44 48.27
N SER A 344 -7.93 -9.49 48.40
CA SER A 344 -8.60 -9.67 49.70
C SER A 344 -8.40 -11.05 50.36
N ASP A 345 -7.97 -12.04 49.58
CA ASP A 345 -7.66 -13.41 49.98
C ASP A 345 -6.25 -13.57 50.56
N LEU A 346 -5.38 -12.56 50.41
CA LEU A 346 -4.06 -12.55 51.04
C LEU A 346 -4.14 -12.15 52.51
N ALA A 347 -3.20 -12.69 53.31
CA ALA A 347 -3.08 -12.37 54.74
C ALA A 347 -2.74 -10.89 54.99
N ILE A 348 -1.99 -10.27 54.08
CA ILE A 348 -1.66 -8.84 54.10
C ILE A 348 -2.47 -8.18 52.98
N LYS A 349 -3.38 -7.28 53.36
CA LYS A 349 -4.31 -6.61 52.43
C LYS A 349 -3.87 -5.21 52.02
N SER A 350 -3.03 -4.57 52.83
CA SER A 350 -2.48 -3.26 52.53
C SER A 350 -1.15 -3.01 53.24
N VAL A 351 -0.28 -2.25 52.60
CA VAL A 351 0.96 -1.71 53.17
C VAL A 351 0.94 -0.20 52.97
N LYS A 352 1.24 0.56 54.03
CA LYS A 352 1.47 2.01 53.96
C LYS A 352 2.85 2.32 54.53
N TRP A 353 3.59 3.18 53.84
CA TRP A 353 4.91 3.62 54.27
C TRP A 353 5.07 5.11 54.01
N ASN A 354 5.50 5.84 55.03
CA ASN A 354 5.73 7.29 54.97
C ASN A 354 7.19 7.55 55.35
N MET A 355 7.90 8.32 54.54
CA MET A 355 9.27 8.79 54.79
C MET A 355 9.30 10.31 54.92
#